data_AF-A0A660TXW5-F1
#
_entry.id   AF-A0A660TXW5-F1
#
_cell.length_a   1.000
_cell.length_b   1.000
_cell.length_c   1.000
_cell.angle_alpha   90.00
_cell.angle_beta   90.00
_cell.angle_gamma   90.00
#
_symmetry.space_group_name_H-M   'P 1'
#
loop_
_entity.id
_entity.type
_entity.pdbx_description
1 polymer ?
#
loop_
_entity_poly.entity_id
_entity_poly.type
_entity_poly.pdbx_seq_one_letter_code
_entity_poly.pdbx_strand_id
1 'polypeptide(L)' 'KYQNLKKEMESYKSSLLNKKIIVVINKMDLVNRKTLNSFKEEFKDEEIVFISALKKEGVDVLLRKIYKVLKDEEDSN' A
#
# COMPACT_ATOMS: atom_id res chain seq x y z
N LYS A 1 13.01 7.23 3.36
CA LYS A 1 11.59 7.65 3.50
C LYS A 1 10.88 7.37 2.17
N TYR A 2 9.58 7.06 2.17
CA TYR A 2 8.77 6.61 1.02
C TYR A 2 9.09 7.28 -0.34
N GLN A 3 9.31 8.59 -0.34
CA GLN A 3 9.67 9.35 -1.55
C GLN A 3 10.98 8.89 -2.23
N ASN A 4 11.94 8.36 -1.48
CA ASN A 4 13.17 7.81 -2.06
C ASN A 4 12.88 6.50 -2.80
N LEU A 5 11.96 5.67 -2.29
CA LEU A 5 11.59 4.43 -2.95
C LEU A 5 10.90 4.70 -4.29
N LYS A 6 10.02 5.71 -4.36
CA LYS A 6 9.42 6.14 -5.65
C LYS A 6 10.49 6.56 -6.67
N LYS A 7 11.46 7.37 -6.24
CA LYS A 7 12.59 7.79 -7.08
C LYS A 7 13.48 6.62 -7.53
N GLU A 8 13.70 5.64 -6.67
CA GLU A 8 14.44 4.42 -7.02
C GLU A 8 13.68 3.60 -8.08
N MET A 9 12.35 3.48 -7.96
CA MET A 9 11.52 2.79 -8.95
C MET A 9 11.49 3.51 -10.31
N GLU A 10 11.41 4.84 -10.31
CA GLU A 10 11.55 5.69 -11.50
C GLU A 10 12.86 5.42 -12.24
N SER A 11 13.96 5.39 -11.48
CA SER A 11 15.31 5.16 -12.01
C SER A 11 15.51 3.74 -12.54
N TYR A 12 14.81 2.74 -11.99
CA TYR A 12 14.94 1.35 -12.43
C TYR A 12 14.13 1.09 -13.70
N LYS A 13 12.85 1.49 -13.71
CA LYS A 13 11.98 1.37 -14.88
C LYS A 13 10.75 2.25 -14.74
N SER A 14 10.68 3.33 -15.51
CA SER A 14 9.60 4.33 -15.44
C SER A 14 8.20 3.74 -15.65
N SER A 15 8.08 2.63 -16.40
CA SER A 15 6.80 1.92 -16.60
C SER A 15 6.22 1.31 -15.32
N LEU A 16 6.99 1.22 -14.22
CA LEU A 16 6.51 0.73 -12.93
C LEU A 16 5.58 1.74 -12.25
N LEU A 17 5.77 3.04 -12.48
CA LEU A 17 4.88 4.07 -11.94
C LEU A 17 3.50 4.07 -12.60
N ASN A 18 3.40 3.54 -13.82
CA ASN A 18 2.14 3.47 -14.55
C ASN A 18 1.22 2.35 -14.04
N LYS A 19 1.72 1.47 -13.15
CA LYS A 19 0.91 0.41 -12.54
C LYS A 19 0.15 0.96 -11.33
N LYS A 20 -1.00 0.37 -11.02
CA LYS A 20 -1.70 0.64 -9.76
C LYS A 20 -0.79 0.26 -8.58
N ILE A 21 -0.63 1.15 -7.62
CA ILE A 21 0.20 0.97 -6.42
C ILE A 21 -0.70 0.93 -5.19
N ILE A 22 -0.49 -0.08 -4.33
CA ILE A 22 -1.12 -0.16 -3.01
C ILE A 22 0.00 -0.05 -1.96
N VAL A 23 -0.09 0.93 -1.07
CA VAL A 23 0.88 1.13 0.01
C VAL A 23 0.46 0.29 1.21
N VAL A 24 1.33 -0.64 1.63
CA VAL A 24 1.06 -1.52 2.76
C VAL A 24 1.90 -1.12 3.96
N ILE A 25 1.24 -0.66 5.02
CA ILE A 25 1.89 -0.29 6.28
C ILE A 25 1.85 -1.51 7.19
N ASN A 26 2.97 -2.23 7.24
CA ASN A 26 3.14 -3.43 8.06
C ASN A 26 3.59 -3.10 9.49
N LYS A 27 3.44 -4.08 10.40
CA LYS A 27 3.78 -4.01 11.83
C LYS A 27 2.93 -3.00 12.61
N MET A 28 1.65 -2.87 12.25
CA MET A 28 0.75 -1.91 12.92
C MET A 28 0.57 -2.19 14.42
N ASP A 29 0.87 -3.42 14.85
CA ASP A 29 0.83 -3.85 16.25
C ASP A 29 1.89 -3.21 17.14
N LEU A 30 2.94 -2.60 16.55
CA LEU A 30 4.02 -1.92 17.28
C LEU A 30 3.77 -0.43 17.50
N VAL A 31 2.71 0.12 16.89
CA VAL A 31 2.46 1.57 16.88
C VAL A 31 1.13 1.90 17.53
N ASN A 32 1.07 3.06 18.17
CA ASN A 32 -0.15 3.53 18.83
C ASN A 32 -1.11 4.19 17.82
N ARG A 33 -2.33 4.46 18.28
CA ARG A 33 -3.39 5.08 17.45
C ARG A 33 -3.00 6.47 16.91
N LYS A 34 -2.22 7.26 17.65
CA LYS A 34 -1.76 8.58 17.20
C LYS A 34 -0.82 8.45 16.00
N THR A 35 0.11 7.51 16.05
CA THR A 35 1.04 7.20 14.95
C THR A 35 0.31 6.61 13.75
N LEU A 36 -0.68 5.75 13.97
CA LEU A 36 -1.53 5.25 12.87
C LEU A 36 -2.28 6.39 12.17
N ASN A 37 -2.82 7.34 12.94
CA ASN A 37 -3.48 8.51 12.37
C ASN A 37 -2.51 9.42 11.61
N SER A 38 -1.28 9.63 12.11
CA SER A 38 -0.30 10.42 11.36
C SER A 38 0.06 9.77 10.02
N PHE A 39 0.13 8.44 9.95
CA PHE A 39 0.32 7.76 8.67
C PHE A 39 -0.87 7.91 7.73
N LYS A 40 -2.10 7.88 8.24
CA LYS A 40 -3.29 8.14 7.41
C LYS A 40 -3.25 9.54 6.79
N GLU A 41 -2.81 10.53 7.55
CA GLU A 41 -2.64 11.90 7.04
C GLU A 41 -1.47 12.02 6.05
N GLU A 42 -0.33 11.38 6.33
CA GLU A 42 0.86 11.41 5.47
C GLU A 42 0.59 10.77 4.09
N PHE A 43 -0.22 9.71 4.07
CA PHE A 43 -0.54 8.94 2.87
C PHE A 43 -2.00 9.11 2.42
N LYS A 44 -2.63 10.24 2.73
CA LYS A 44 -4.05 10.50 2.44
C LYS A 44 -4.41 10.41 0.94
N ASP A 45 -3.45 10.71 0.08
CA ASP A 45 -3.60 10.71 -1.37
C ASP A 45 -3.23 9.35 -1.99
N GLU A 46 -2.81 8.38 -1.16
CA GLU A 46 -2.37 7.06 -1.57
C GLU A 46 -3.35 6.00 -1.07
N GLU A 47 -3.46 4.92 -1.81
CA GLU A 47 -4.26 3.80 -1.38
C GLU A 47 -3.51 2.96 -0.33
N ILE A 48 -3.82 3.19 0.95
CA ILE A 48 -3.13 2.52 2.06
C ILE A 48 -3.90 1.34 2.66
N VAL A 49 -3.16 0.33 3.12
CA VAL A 49 -3.67 -0.78 3.94
C VAL A 49 -2.76 -1.00 5.14
N PHE A 50 -3.33 -0.98 6.35
CA PHE A 50 -2.61 -1.32 7.57
C PHE A 50 -2.75 -2.81 7.87
N ILE A 51 -1.61 -3.46 8.16
CA ILE A 51 -1.60 -4.88 8.51
C ILE A 51 -0.65 -5.15 9.68
N SER A 52 -0.91 -6.27 10.35
CA SER A 52 0.09 -6.98 11.13
C SER A 52 0.25 -8.38 10.54
N ALA A 53 1.28 -8.58 9.72
CA ALA A 53 1.54 -9.88 9.11
C ALA A 53 1.78 -10.97 10.17
N LEU A 54 2.46 -10.62 11.27
CA LEU A 54 2.73 -11.54 12.39
C LEU A 54 1.44 -12.01 13.05
N LYS A 55 0.49 -11.10 13.29
CA LYS A 55 -0.81 -11.41 13.91
C LYS A 55 -1.87 -11.85 12.90
N LYS A 56 -1.55 -11.86 11.61
CA LYS A 56 -2.49 -12.08 10.48
C LYS A 56 -3.66 -11.07 10.45
N GLU A 57 -3.50 -9.90 11.04
CA GLU A 57 -4.51 -8.84 11.04
C GLU A 57 -4.42 -8.01 9.75
N GLY A 58 -5.56 -7.77 9.08
CA GLY A 58 -5.66 -6.94 7.87
C GLY A 58 -5.14 -7.59 6.59
N VAL A 59 -4.58 -8.81 6.67
CA VAL A 59 -4.07 -9.54 5.50
C VAL A 59 -5.19 -9.92 4.54
N ASP A 60 -6.35 -10.30 5.06
CA ASP A 60 -7.55 -10.60 4.27
C ASP A 60 -8.07 -9.38 3.51
N VAL A 61 -8.02 -8.19 4.14
CA VAL A 61 -8.35 -6.90 3.51
C VAL A 61 -7.39 -6.63 2.36
N LEU A 62 -6.08 -6.83 2.59
CA LEU A 62 -5.06 -6.67 1.55
C LEU A 62 -5.32 -7.60 0.36
N LEU A 63 -5.60 -8.89 0.61
CA LEU A 63 -5.88 -9.86 -0.44
C LEU A 63 -7.11 -9.49 -1.29
N ARG A 64 -8.21 -9.11 -0.65
CA ARG A 64 -9.41 -8.65 -1.37
C ARG A 64 -9.13 -7.42 -2.23
N LYS A 65 -8.24 -6.55 -1.76
CA LYS A 65 -7.88 -5.34 -2.48
C LYS A 65 -7.03 -5.63 -3.72
N ILE A 66 -6.04 -6.50 -3.58
CA ILE A 66 -5.24 -7.00 -4.70
C ILE A 66 -6.15 -7.66 -5.73
N TYR A 67 -7.06 -8.53 -5.29
CA TYR A 67 -8.02 -9.20 -6.19
C TYR A 67 -8.87 -8.19 -6.97
N LYS A 68 -9.39 -7.16 -6.29
CA LYS A 68 -10.16 -6.10 -6.95
C LYS A 68 -9.32 -5.37 -8.00
N VAL A 69 -8.10 -4.99 -7.67
CA VAL A 69 -7.20 -4.28 -8.60
C VAL A 69 -6.94 -5.11 -9.86
N LEU A 70 -6.67 -6.40 -9.70
CA LEU A 70 -6.44 -7.32 -10.82
C LEU A 70 -7.69 -7.50 -11.67
N LYS A 71 -8.84 -7.71 -11.03
CA LYS A 71 -10.12 -7.86 -11.75
C LYS A 71 -10.49 -6.60 -12.54
N ASP A 72 -10.32 -5.42 -11.94
CA ASP A 72 -10.58 -4.15 -12.62
C ASP A 72 -9.65 -3.95 -13.84
N GLU A 73 -8.42 -4.49 -13.82
CA GLU A 73 -7.51 -4.47 -14.97
C GLU A 73 -7.89 -5.49 -16.06
N GLU A 74 -8.42 -6.67 -15.68
CA GLU A 74 -8.95 -7.65 -16.63
C GLU A 74 -10.21 -7.12 -17.35
N ASP A 75 -11.14 -6.51 -16.61
CA ASP A 75 -12.40 -5.97 -17.16
C ASP A 75 -12.20 -4.71 -18.04
N SER A 76 -11.02 -4.08 -17.98
CA SER A 76 -10.67 -2.88 -18.76
C SER A 76 -9.88 -3.16 -20.04
N ASN A 77 -9.52 -4.41 -20.31
CA ASN A 77 -8.80 -4.87 -21.52
C ASN A 77 -9.72 -5.69 -22.43
#